data_AF-A0A7L3PV55-F1
#
_entry.id   AF-A0A7L3PV55-F1
#
_cell.length_a   1.000
_cell.length_b   1.000
_cell.length_c   1.000
_cell.angle_alpha   90.00
_cell.angle_beta   90.00
_cell.angle_gamma   90.00
#
_symmetry.space_group_name_H-M   'P 1'
#
loop_
_entity.id
_entity.type
_entity.pdbx_description
1 polymer ?
#
loop_
_entity_poly.entity_id
_entity_poly.type
_entity_poly.pdbx_seq_one_letter_code
_entity_poly.pdbx_strand_id
1 'polypeptide(L)'
;MDQRLAELVEELTTSGEPQLEPGRMKELKKICKSSEEQLGRAFQLLLTRLREAHAEVRLSAFQAVRELFQRSHRFRTLLAAAFQEFLELTVGTEHGQPLPPPREAAQRLRKAAVEAVRDWHLQYGQAYKQLSLGYHFLKHNKQV
;
A
#
# COMPACT_ATOMS: atom_id res chain seq x y z
N MET A 1 -6.18 -14.96 17.57
CA MET A 1 -5.20 -14.70 16.48
C MET A 1 -5.50 -13.37 15.78
N ASP A 2 -6.77 -13.10 15.49
CA ASP A 2 -7.24 -11.87 14.84
C ASP A 2 -6.82 -10.55 15.52
N GLN A 3 -6.78 -10.53 16.86
CA GLN A 3 -6.40 -9.34 17.61
C GLN A 3 -4.93 -8.97 17.42
N ARG A 4 -4.02 -9.95 17.42
CA ARG A 4 -2.58 -9.69 17.25
C ARG A 4 -2.24 -9.13 15.87
N LEU A 5 -2.94 -9.58 14.82
CA LEU A 5 -2.73 -9.04 13.48
C LEU A 5 -3.12 -7.55 13.41
N ALA A 6 -4.24 -7.18 14.02
CA ALA A 6 -4.70 -5.79 14.07
C ALA A 6 -3.71 -4.91 14.86
N GLU A 7 -3.33 -5.33 16.06
CA GLU A 7 -2.32 -4.66 16.90
C GLU A 7 -1.01 -4.47 16.13
N LEU A 8 -0.53 -5.50 15.45
CA LEU A 8 0.72 -5.44 14.70
C LEU A 8 0.66 -4.45 13.51
N VAL A 9 -0.47 -4.39 12.79
CA VAL A 9 -0.66 -3.41 11.72
C VAL A 9 -0.75 -1.99 12.30
N GLU A 10 -1.39 -1.82 13.44
CA GLU A 10 -1.42 -0.54 14.14
C GLU A 10 -0.01 -0.10 14.55
N GLU A 11 0.73 -0.94 15.29
CA GLU A 11 2.12 -0.70 15.71
C GLU A 11 3.04 -0.34 14.54
N LEU A 12 2.94 -1.06 13.41
CA LEU A 12 3.72 -0.79 12.21
C LEU A 12 3.40 0.56 11.57
N THR A 13 2.19 1.08 11.78
CA THR A 13 1.70 2.28 11.09
C THR A 13 1.56 3.50 11.99
N THR A 14 1.85 3.39 13.28
CA THR A 14 1.82 4.50 14.25
C THR A 14 3.18 4.76 14.91
N SER A 15 4.25 4.09 14.50
CA SER A 15 5.59 4.28 15.08
C SER A 15 6.18 5.69 14.87
N GLY A 16 5.74 6.42 13.85
CA GLY A 16 6.34 7.70 13.43
C GLY A 16 7.68 7.55 12.72
N GLU A 17 8.17 6.32 12.54
CA GLU A 17 9.48 6.06 11.94
C GLU A 17 9.43 6.13 10.39
N PRO A 18 10.50 6.62 9.73
CA PRO A 18 10.55 6.68 8.27
C PRO A 18 10.49 5.32 7.56
N GLN A 19 10.86 4.24 8.25
CA GLN A 19 10.86 2.87 7.75
C GLN A 19 10.18 1.95 8.75
N LEU A 20 9.52 0.90 8.24
CA LEU A 20 8.92 -0.13 9.08
C LEU A 20 9.97 -0.85 9.93
N GLU A 21 9.61 -1.13 11.17
CA GLU A 21 10.45 -1.91 12.07
C GLU A 21 10.60 -3.36 11.52
N PRO A 22 11.83 -3.83 11.22
CA PRO A 22 12.04 -5.10 10.52
C PRO A 22 11.49 -6.33 11.23
N GLY A 23 11.54 -6.37 12.57
CA GLY A 23 11.04 -7.45 13.41
C GLY A 23 9.52 -7.61 13.28
N ARG A 24 8.78 -6.52 13.45
CA ARG A 24 7.32 -6.45 13.27
C ARG A 24 6.92 -6.79 11.84
N MET A 25 7.64 -6.30 10.84
CA MET A 25 7.35 -6.64 9.45
C MET A 25 7.58 -8.14 9.18
N LYS A 26 8.60 -8.75 9.79
CA LYS A 26 8.83 -10.19 9.74
C LYS A 26 7.70 -10.97 10.42
N GLU A 27 7.19 -10.50 11.55
CA GLU A 27 6.04 -11.08 12.24
C GLU A 27 4.77 -10.99 11.36
N LEU A 28 4.51 -9.84 10.74
CA LEU A 28 3.35 -9.65 9.87
C LEU A 28 3.40 -10.63 8.69
N LYS A 29 4.56 -10.76 8.04
CA LYS A 29 4.78 -11.74 6.98
C LYS A 29 4.56 -13.18 7.44
N LYS A 30 4.91 -13.51 8.69
CA LYS A 30 4.68 -14.85 9.25
C LYS A 30 3.19 -15.12 9.42
N ILE A 31 2.43 -14.16 9.95
CA ILE A 31 0.97 -14.28 10.10
C ILE A 31 0.30 -14.40 8.73
N CYS A 32 0.65 -13.53 7.78
CA CYS A 32 0.11 -13.56 6.41
C CYS A 32 0.38 -14.88 5.67
N LYS A 33 1.46 -15.60 6.00
CA LYS A 33 1.78 -16.90 5.40
C LYS A 33 0.99 -18.06 6.02
N SER A 34 0.35 -17.86 7.16
CA SER A 34 -0.39 -18.93 7.85
C SER A 34 -1.66 -19.36 7.11
N SER A 35 -2.33 -18.43 6.42
CA SER A 35 -3.52 -18.69 5.61
C SER A 35 -3.85 -17.53 4.67
N GLU A 36 -4.60 -17.81 3.60
CA GLU A 36 -5.13 -16.75 2.72
C GLU A 36 -6.14 -15.84 3.43
N GLU A 37 -6.83 -16.36 4.45
CA GLU A 37 -7.76 -15.57 5.28
C GLU A 37 -7.00 -14.49 6.07
N GLN A 38 -5.91 -14.86 6.74
CA GLN A 38 -5.07 -13.90 7.46
C GLN A 38 -4.41 -12.88 6.51
N LEU A 39 -3.99 -13.32 5.31
CA LEU A 39 -3.49 -12.41 4.27
C LEU A 39 -4.57 -11.42 3.81
N GLY A 40 -5.80 -11.90 3.59
CA GLY A 40 -6.94 -11.07 3.21
C GLY A 40 -7.30 -10.06 4.30
N ARG A 41 -7.27 -10.48 5.57
CA ARG A 41 -7.49 -9.59 6.72
C ARG A 41 -6.40 -8.54 6.85
N ALA A 42 -5.13 -8.93 6.68
CA ALA A 42 -4.00 -7.99 6.69
C ALA A 42 -4.16 -6.94 5.58
N PHE A 43 -4.60 -7.35 4.39
CA PHE A 43 -4.91 -6.43 3.30
C PHE A 43 -6.01 -5.42 3.70
N GLN A 44 -7.12 -5.87 4.28
CA GLN A 44 -8.21 -4.97 4.73
C GLN A 44 -7.76 -3.99 5.83
N LEU A 45 -6.94 -4.45 6.78
CA LEU A 45 -6.38 -3.61 7.83
C LEU A 45 -5.44 -2.55 7.23
N LEU A 46 -4.53 -2.95 6.34
CA LEU A 46 -3.63 -2.01 5.65
C LEU A 46 -4.38 -0.99 4.80
N LEU A 47 -5.43 -1.42 4.09
CA LEU A 47 -6.27 -0.51 3.32
C LEU A 47 -7.01 0.47 4.22
N THR A 48 -7.46 0.03 5.40
CA THR A 48 -8.03 0.91 6.42
C THR A 48 -7.02 1.95 6.89
N ARG A 49 -5.76 1.55 7.14
CA ARG A 49 -4.68 2.49 7.49
C ARG A 49 -4.37 3.47 6.36
N LEU A 50 -4.50 3.07 5.09
CA LEU A 50 -4.36 3.97 3.95
C LEU A 50 -5.48 5.03 3.87
N ARG A 51 -6.64 4.82 4.49
CA ARG A 51 -7.74 5.80 4.51
C ARG A 51 -7.57 6.88 5.58
N GLU A 52 -6.68 6.67 6.54
CA GLU A 52 -6.46 7.59 7.66
C GLU A 52 -6.12 9.00 7.19
N ALA A 53 -6.57 10.02 7.91
CA ALA A 53 -6.31 11.42 7.58
C ALA A 53 -4.88 11.86 8.00
N HIS A 54 -3.88 11.00 7.79
CA HIS A 54 -2.50 11.22 8.21
C HIS A 54 -1.48 10.56 7.27
N ALA A 55 -0.64 11.36 6.60
CA ALA A 55 0.23 10.85 5.54
C ALA A 55 1.37 9.95 6.03
N GLU A 56 1.84 10.09 7.28
CA GLU A 56 2.84 9.15 7.81
C GLU A 56 2.25 7.76 8.03
N VAL A 57 1.01 7.70 8.50
CA VAL A 57 0.28 6.43 8.66
C VAL A 57 0.11 5.78 7.29
N ARG A 58 -0.33 6.56 6.30
CA ARG A 58 -0.47 6.08 4.92
C ARG A 58 0.87 5.62 4.33
N LEU A 59 1.95 6.35 4.60
CA LEU A 59 3.31 5.97 4.15
C LEU A 59 3.74 4.63 4.72
N SER A 60 3.60 4.41 6.02
CA SER A 60 3.95 3.14 6.66
C SER A 60 3.06 2.00 6.15
N ALA A 61 1.76 2.22 6.00
CA ALA A 61 0.86 1.23 5.42
C ALA A 61 1.25 0.89 3.97
N PHE A 62 1.60 1.89 3.14
CA PHE A 62 2.09 1.69 1.78
C PHE A 62 3.38 0.86 1.76
N GLN A 63 4.32 1.09 2.67
CA GLN A 63 5.55 0.28 2.74
C GLN A 63 5.25 -1.20 2.99
N ALA A 64 4.29 -1.51 3.89
CA ALA A 64 3.87 -2.88 4.17
C ALA A 64 3.14 -3.50 2.96
N VAL A 65 2.24 -2.74 2.33
CA VAL A 65 1.56 -3.13 1.07
C VAL A 65 2.59 -3.49 0.00
N ARG A 66 3.63 -2.66 -0.17
CA ARG A 66 4.68 -2.88 -1.16
C ARG A 66 5.44 -4.18 -0.93
N GLU A 67 5.82 -4.46 0.31
CA GLU A 67 6.49 -5.72 0.65
C GLU A 67 5.61 -6.95 0.39
N LEU A 68 4.35 -6.91 0.82
CA LEU A 68 3.43 -8.04 0.66
C LEU A 68 3.08 -8.28 -0.81
N PHE A 69 2.91 -7.22 -1.59
CA PHE A 69 2.65 -7.29 -3.03
C PHE A 69 3.77 -8.02 -3.78
N GLN A 70 5.03 -7.70 -3.49
CA GLN A 70 6.19 -8.34 -4.13
C GLN A 70 6.28 -9.85 -3.86
N ARG A 71 5.67 -10.34 -2.76
CA ARG A 71 5.88 -11.70 -2.26
C ARG A 71 4.67 -12.63 -2.42
N SER A 72 3.49 -12.10 -2.74
CA SER A 72 2.25 -12.90 -2.75
C SER A 72 1.41 -12.66 -4.01
N HIS A 73 1.09 -13.73 -4.74
CA HIS A 73 0.12 -13.68 -5.85
C HIS A 73 -1.27 -13.26 -5.36
N ARG A 74 -1.77 -13.89 -4.30
CA ARG A 74 -3.09 -13.58 -3.72
C ARG A 74 -3.19 -12.10 -3.33
N PHE A 75 -2.14 -11.54 -2.74
CA PHE A 75 -2.12 -10.12 -2.37
C PHE A 75 -2.13 -9.20 -3.60
N ARG A 76 -1.41 -9.56 -4.67
CA ARG A 76 -1.46 -8.82 -5.95
C ARG A 76 -2.87 -8.79 -6.53
N THR A 77 -3.58 -9.92 -6.49
CA THR A 77 -4.98 -10.00 -6.94
C THR A 77 -5.90 -9.09 -6.12
N LEU A 78 -5.75 -9.08 -4.79
CA LEU A 78 -6.52 -8.18 -3.91
C LEU A 78 -6.22 -6.70 -4.21
N LEU A 79 -4.95 -6.32 -4.32
CA LEU A 79 -4.57 -4.94 -4.62
C LEU A 79 -5.02 -4.50 -6.02
N ALA A 80 -4.94 -5.39 -7.02
CA ALA A 80 -5.43 -5.11 -8.36
C ALA A 80 -6.94 -4.83 -8.38
N ALA A 81 -7.72 -5.53 -7.54
CA ALA A 81 -9.16 -5.28 -7.40
C ALA A 81 -9.48 -3.94 -6.73
N ALA A 82 -8.66 -3.47 -5.80
CA ALA A 82 -8.82 -2.18 -5.11
C ALA A 82 -7.93 -1.06 -5.71
N PHE A 83 -7.43 -1.22 -6.92
CA PHE A 83 -6.29 -0.41 -7.40
C PHE A 83 -6.63 1.06 -7.59
N GLN A 84 -7.86 1.38 -8.00
CA GLN A 84 -8.31 2.77 -8.13
C GLN A 84 -8.25 3.49 -6.77
N GLU A 85 -8.91 2.93 -5.75
CA GLU A 85 -8.87 3.47 -4.39
C GLU A 85 -7.44 3.57 -3.87
N PHE A 86 -6.61 2.56 -4.14
CA PHE A 86 -5.20 2.59 -3.76
C PHE A 86 -4.45 3.79 -4.37
N LEU A 87 -4.68 4.12 -5.65
CA LEU A 87 -4.06 5.29 -6.29
C LEU A 87 -4.58 6.60 -5.69
N GLU A 88 -5.87 6.69 -5.39
CA GLU A 88 -6.47 7.85 -4.74
C GLU A 88 -5.82 8.08 -3.37
N LEU A 89 -5.67 7.02 -2.57
CA LEU A 89 -5.13 7.09 -1.20
C LEU A 89 -3.62 7.32 -1.13
N THR A 90 -2.85 6.92 -2.14
CA THR A 90 -1.37 6.95 -2.12
C THR A 90 -0.73 7.97 -3.06
N VAL A 91 -1.40 8.34 -4.14
CA VAL A 91 -0.90 9.33 -5.11
C VAL A 91 -1.69 10.63 -5.02
N GLY A 92 -2.95 10.59 -4.56
CA GLY A 92 -3.86 11.73 -4.55
C GLY A 92 -4.37 12.03 -5.96
N THR A 93 -4.83 10.99 -6.67
CA THR A 93 -5.33 11.11 -8.05
C THR A 93 -6.73 11.73 -8.14
N GLU A 94 -7.47 11.77 -7.05
CA GLU A 94 -8.79 12.39 -6.99
C GLU A 94 -8.67 13.91 -6.99
N HIS A 95 -9.37 14.56 -7.93
CA HIS A 95 -9.34 16.01 -8.06
C HIS A 95 -9.98 16.68 -6.84
N GLY A 96 -9.29 17.65 -6.24
CA GLY A 96 -9.79 18.36 -5.06
C GLY A 96 -9.58 17.62 -3.74
N GLN A 97 -9.01 16.40 -3.76
CA GLN A 97 -8.65 15.64 -2.56
C GLN A 97 -7.14 15.37 -2.52
N PRO A 98 -6.34 16.33 -2.02
CA PRO A 98 -4.91 16.10 -1.86
C PRO A 98 -4.63 15.04 -0.79
N LEU A 99 -3.44 14.44 -0.84
CA LEU A 99 -2.96 13.60 0.25
C LEU A 99 -2.93 14.40 1.57
N PRO A 100 -3.25 13.77 2.71
CA PRO A 100 -3.36 14.45 4.00
C PRO A 100 -2.01 14.98 4.51
N PRO A 101 -1.98 15.86 5.53
CA PRO A 101 -0.74 16.25 6.20
C PRO A 101 -0.08 15.06 6.95
N PRO A 102 1.21 15.14 7.30
CA PRO A 102 2.15 16.22 6.99
C PRO A 102 2.66 16.17 5.53
N ARG A 103 2.94 17.35 4.97
CA ARG A 103 3.30 17.54 3.56
C ARG A 103 4.50 16.70 3.12
N GLU A 104 5.54 16.60 3.96
CA GLU A 104 6.76 15.85 3.63
C GLU A 104 6.47 14.35 3.50
N ALA A 105 5.67 13.78 4.39
CA ALA A 105 5.25 12.39 4.29
C ALA A 105 4.37 12.15 3.06
N ALA A 106 3.45 13.07 2.75
CA ALA A 106 2.61 12.99 1.56
C ALA A 106 3.43 12.99 0.26
N GLN A 107 4.46 13.85 0.18
CA GLN A 107 5.36 13.90 -0.97
C GLN A 107 6.19 12.61 -1.11
N ARG A 108 6.72 12.08 -0.01
CA ARG A 108 7.43 10.79 0.01
C ARG A 108 6.53 9.64 -0.43
N LEU A 109 5.31 9.57 0.12
CA LEU A 109 4.30 8.58 -0.22
C LEU A 109 3.99 8.63 -1.72
N ARG A 110 3.64 9.81 -2.26
CA ARG A 110 3.33 9.98 -3.68
C ARG A 110 4.45 9.51 -4.58
N LYS A 111 5.69 9.95 -4.32
CA LYS A 111 6.87 9.56 -5.10
C LYS A 111 7.07 8.05 -5.07
N ALA A 112 7.06 7.46 -3.87
CA ALA A 112 7.28 6.02 -3.72
C ALA A 112 6.16 5.18 -4.33
N ALA A 113 4.91 5.65 -4.26
CA ALA A 113 3.75 4.98 -4.86
C ALA A 113 3.82 5.01 -6.38
N VAL A 114 4.15 6.16 -6.98
CA VAL A 114 4.38 6.28 -8.43
C VAL A 114 5.47 5.31 -8.90
N GLU A 115 6.62 5.30 -8.21
CA GLU A 115 7.74 4.41 -8.53
C GLU A 115 7.31 2.94 -8.44
N ALA A 116 6.59 2.56 -7.37
CA ALA A 116 6.10 1.20 -7.20
C ALA A 116 5.10 0.79 -8.30
N VAL A 117 4.18 1.67 -8.69
CA VAL A 117 3.21 1.38 -9.76
C VAL A 117 3.92 1.14 -11.09
N ARG A 118 4.93 1.95 -11.43
CA ARG A 118 5.77 1.71 -12.61
C ARG A 118 6.43 0.34 -12.54
N ASP A 119 7.08 0.03 -11.43
CA ASP A 119 7.82 -1.23 -11.28
C ASP A 119 6.89 -2.45 -11.31
N TRP A 120 5.70 -2.34 -10.70
CA TRP A 120 4.68 -3.38 -10.73
C TRP A 120 4.07 -3.56 -12.12
N HIS A 121 3.87 -2.48 -12.88
CA HIS A 121 3.44 -2.57 -14.28
C HIS A 121 4.50 -3.30 -15.12
N LEU A 122 5.78 -2.96 -14.98
CA LEU A 122 6.85 -3.63 -15.71
C LEU A 122 6.93 -5.13 -15.39
N GLN A 123 6.77 -5.51 -14.11
CA GLN A 123 6.89 -6.90 -13.68
C GLN A 123 5.61 -7.72 -13.89
N TYR A 124 4.44 -7.11 -13.74
CA TYR A 124 3.17 -7.84 -13.61
C TYR A 124 2.03 -7.26 -14.48
N GLY A 125 2.26 -6.18 -15.23
CA GLY A 125 1.21 -5.50 -15.98
C GLY A 125 0.52 -6.35 -17.06
N GLN A 126 1.19 -7.37 -17.59
CA GLN A 126 0.58 -8.33 -18.50
C GLN A 126 -0.48 -9.21 -17.81
N ALA A 127 -0.24 -9.57 -16.54
CA ALA A 127 -1.12 -10.44 -15.75
C ALA A 127 -2.25 -9.69 -15.05
N TYR A 128 -2.06 -8.40 -14.72
CA TYR A 128 -3.06 -7.58 -14.04
C TYR A 128 -3.33 -6.29 -14.82
N LYS A 129 -4.42 -6.29 -15.58
CA LYS A 129 -4.84 -5.16 -16.42
C LYS A 129 -4.92 -3.84 -15.65
N GLN A 130 -5.36 -3.88 -14.39
CA GLN A 130 -5.50 -2.71 -13.52
C GLN A 130 -4.17 -2.00 -13.28
N LEU A 131 -3.06 -2.74 -13.12
CA LEU A 131 -1.72 -2.17 -12.97
C LEU A 131 -1.30 -1.39 -14.23
N SER A 132 -1.57 -1.98 -15.40
CA SER A 132 -1.29 -1.33 -16.68
C SER A 132 -2.13 -0.08 -16.90
N LEU A 133 -3.43 -0.15 -16.63
CA LEU A 133 -4.32 1.00 -16.72
C LEU A 133 -3.91 2.12 -15.78
N GLY A 134 -3.64 1.82 -14.52
CA GLY A 134 -3.22 2.84 -13.55
C GLY A 134 -1.85 3.44 -13.88
N TYR A 135 -0.88 2.65 -14.35
CA TYR A 135 0.39 3.20 -14.85
C TYR A 135 0.18 4.16 -16.03
N HIS A 136 -0.60 3.78 -17.03
CA HIS A 136 -0.88 4.64 -18.18
C HIS A 136 -1.65 5.92 -17.78
N PHE A 137 -2.57 5.81 -16.82
CA PHE A 137 -3.28 6.96 -16.25
C PHE A 137 -2.29 7.93 -15.58
N LEU A 138 -1.39 7.44 -14.74
CA LEU A 138 -0.40 8.28 -14.07
C LEU A 138 0.55 8.97 -15.08
N LYS A 139 0.99 8.23 -16.11
CA LYS A 139 1.83 8.79 -17.19
C LYS A 139 1.12 9.93 -17.95
N HIS A 140 -0.16 9.76 -18.29
CA HIS A 140 -0.92 10.80 -18.99
C HIS A 140 -1.16 12.05 -18.13
N ASN A 141 -1.35 11.87 -16.82
CA ASN A 141 -1.54 12.96 -15.87
C ASN A 141 -0.22 13.60 -15.38
N LYS A 142 0.91 13.31 -16.04
CA LYS A 142 2.26 13.83 -15.70
C LYS A 142 2.67 13.54 -14.25
N GLN A 143 2.21 12.41 -13.72
CA GLN A 143 2.61 11.89 -12.41
C GLN A 143 3.87 11.02 -12.51
N VAL A 144 4.22 10.54 -13.71
CA VAL A 144 5.39 9.71 -14.05
C VAL A 144 5.95 10.12 -15.40
#